data_AF-A0A0J6TES6-F1
#
_entry.id   AF-A0A0J6TES6-F1
#
_cell.length_a   1.000
_cell.length_b   1.000
_cell.length_c   1.000
_cell.angle_alpha   90.00
_cell.angle_beta   90.00
_cell.angle_gamma   90.00
#
_symmetry.space_group_name_H-M   'P 1'
#
loop_
_entity.id
_entity.type
_entity.pdbx_description
1 polymer ?
#
loop_
_entity_poly.entity_id
_entity_poly.type
_entity_poly.pdbx_seq_one_letter_code
_entity_poly.pdbx_strand_id
1 'polypeptide(L)'
;MITMRAPEGLTGFTHQGFPVEIRDGFVQVDPRFRGEFEAHGFLAEDEAGPAPAPARPLDLRKQVLIGLFSDRLDAMTDDELDAMLAEARAAQQREQDGASNLDPAAVTPEAIDAMTRPELFAFLKLKGVPAVPPITNEALRDKARAALAG
;
A
#
# COMPACT_ATOMS: atom_id res chain seq x y z
N MET A 1 6.52 27.44 10.61
CA MET A 1 7.61 27.11 9.67
C MET A 1 8.29 25.85 10.17
N ILE A 2 8.54 24.90 9.29
CA ILE A 2 9.27 23.66 9.57
C ILE A 2 10.56 23.67 8.75
N THR A 3 11.64 23.16 9.31
CA THR A 3 12.89 22.96 8.58
C THR A 3 12.83 21.62 7.86
N MET A 4 13.13 21.62 6.56
CA MET A 4 13.25 20.40 5.77
C MET A 4 14.60 20.36 5.05
N ARG A 5 15.24 19.19 5.00
CA ARG A 5 16.46 18.92 4.24
C ARG A 5 16.12 18.74 2.77
N ALA A 6 16.83 19.47 1.91
CA ALA A 6 16.76 19.33 0.47
C ALA A 6 17.45 18.04 -0.01
N PRO A 7 16.98 17.45 -1.12
CA PRO A 7 17.70 16.38 -1.82
C PRO A 7 19.15 16.76 -2.14
N GLU A 8 20.05 15.78 -2.09
CA GLU A 8 21.46 15.99 -2.44
C GLU A 8 21.59 16.45 -3.91
N GLY A 9 22.43 17.46 -4.14
CA GLY A 9 22.66 18.03 -5.47
C GLY A 9 21.59 19.03 -5.95
N LEU A 10 20.57 19.33 -5.15
CA LEU A 10 19.56 20.33 -5.50
C LEU A 10 20.09 21.74 -5.26
N THR A 11 20.27 22.50 -6.34
CA THR A 11 20.79 23.89 -6.29
C THR A 11 19.69 24.95 -6.39
N GLY A 12 18.44 24.55 -6.59
CA GLY A 12 17.29 25.46 -6.67
C GLY A 12 15.96 24.70 -6.76
N PHE A 13 14.92 25.27 -6.16
CA PHE A 13 13.57 24.72 -6.16
C PHE A 13 12.56 25.87 -6.27
N THR A 14 11.47 25.67 -6.99
CA THR A 14 10.40 26.66 -7.15
C THR A 14 9.10 26.03 -6.71
N HIS A 15 8.35 26.71 -5.84
CA HIS A 15 7.07 26.26 -5.33
C HIS A 15 6.01 27.33 -5.57
N GLN A 16 4.92 26.97 -6.25
CA GLN A 16 3.84 27.89 -6.65
C GLN A 16 4.33 29.15 -7.41
N GLY A 17 5.37 28.99 -8.22
CA GLY A 17 5.96 30.10 -8.99
C GLY A 17 6.94 30.99 -8.21
N PHE A 18 7.19 30.70 -6.93
CA PHE A 18 8.17 31.42 -6.11
C PHE A 18 9.42 30.59 -5.88
N PRO A 19 10.63 31.17 -6.07
CA PRO A 19 11.86 30.47 -5.77
C PRO A 19 11.97 30.24 -4.27
N VAL A 20 12.37 29.04 -3.91
CA VAL A 20 12.53 28.60 -2.54
C VAL A 20 14.01 28.61 -2.20
N GLU A 21 14.36 29.31 -1.13
CA GLU A 21 15.75 29.46 -0.73
C GLU A 21 16.24 28.21 0.00
N ILE A 22 17.27 27.58 -0.55
CA ILE A 22 17.96 26.44 0.05
C ILE A 22 19.29 26.94 0.64
N ARG A 23 19.46 26.84 1.95
CA ARG A 23 20.69 27.21 2.67
C ARG A 23 21.27 25.99 3.35
N ASP A 24 22.53 25.69 3.06
CA ASP A 24 23.26 24.54 3.64
C ASP A 24 22.52 23.19 3.47
N GLY A 25 21.76 23.06 2.38
CA GLY A 25 20.95 21.87 2.10
C GLY A 25 19.64 21.82 2.87
N PHE A 26 19.16 22.93 3.44
CA PHE A 26 17.89 23.02 4.16
C PHE A 26 17.01 24.15 3.64
N VAL A 27 15.71 24.01 3.87
CA VAL A 27 14.67 24.97 3.50
C VAL A 27 13.70 25.19 4.66
N GLN A 28 13.19 26.42 4.79
CA GLN A 28 12.09 26.75 5.70
C GLN A 28 10.76 26.68 4.95
N VAL A 29 9.88 25.78 5.38
CA VAL A 29 8.62 25.48 4.69
C VAL A 29 7.44 25.78 5.61
N ASP A 30 6.33 26.30 5.06
CA ASP A 30 5.08 26.38 5.82
C ASP A 30 4.55 24.94 6.05
N PRO A 31 4.15 24.55 7.27
CA PRO A 31 3.64 23.21 7.55
C PRO A 31 2.54 22.73 6.60
N ARG A 32 1.75 23.64 6.02
CA ARG A 32 0.69 23.31 5.06
C ARG A 32 1.23 22.70 3.76
N PHE A 33 2.46 23.06 3.37
CA PHE A 33 3.10 22.58 2.14
C PHE A 33 4.05 21.41 2.37
N ARG A 34 4.13 20.88 3.60
CA ARG A 34 5.03 19.77 3.96
C ARG A 34 4.91 18.59 2.99
N GLY A 35 3.69 18.12 2.74
CA GLY A 35 3.45 16.96 1.88
C GLY A 35 3.89 17.18 0.43
N GLU A 36 3.79 18.41 -0.07
CA GLU A 36 4.26 18.76 -1.42
C GLU A 36 5.79 18.70 -1.49
N PHE A 37 6.48 19.21 -0.47
CA PHE A 37 7.95 19.14 -0.39
C PHE A 37 8.44 17.69 -0.19
N GLU A 38 7.75 16.89 0.62
CA GLU A 38 8.06 15.45 0.78
C GLU A 38 7.92 14.68 -0.54
N ALA A 39 6.91 15.00 -1.36
CA ALA A 39 6.76 14.41 -2.70
C ALA A 39 7.92 14.73 -3.64
N HIS A 40 8.64 15.83 -3.40
CA HIS A 40 9.85 16.23 -4.12
C HIS A 40 11.16 15.75 -3.45
N GLY A 41 11.06 14.89 -2.44
CA GLY A 41 12.21 14.26 -1.78
C GLY A 41 12.84 15.09 -0.66
N PHE A 42 12.18 16.15 -0.20
CA PHE A 42 12.59 16.86 1.00
C PHE A 42 12.22 16.06 2.25
N LEU A 43 13.07 16.11 3.28
CA LEU A 43 12.88 15.35 4.53
C LEU A 43 12.79 16.29 5.72
N ALA A 44 11.85 16.07 6.64
CA ALA A 44 11.79 16.88 7.87
C ALA A 44 13.04 16.65 8.74
N GLU A 45 13.54 17.72 9.39
CA GLU A 45 14.74 17.66 10.24
C GLU A 45 14.61 16.63 11.39
N ASP A 46 13.41 16.50 11.95
CA ASP A 46 13.09 15.55 13.04
C ASP A 46 13.01 14.08 12.57
N GLU A 47 13.03 13.81 11.27
CA GLU A 47 13.03 12.47 10.67
C GLU A 47 14.39 12.11 10.06
N ALA A 48 15.49 12.54 10.69
CA ALA A 48 16.86 12.14 10.35
C ALA A 48 17.17 10.64 10.64
N GLY A 49 16.20 9.76 10.40
CA GLY A 49 16.44 8.35 10.11
C GLY A 49 16.93 8.16 8.68
N PRO A 50 17.36 6.95 8.29
CA PRO A 50 17.75 6.68 6.91
C PRO A 50 16.61 7.08 5.99
N ALA A 51 16.91 7.92 4.99
CA ALA A 51 15.96 8.36 3.99
C ALA A 51 15.14 7.16 3.51
N PRO A 52 13.79 7.25 3.46
CA PRO A 52 13.03 6.23 2.76
C PRO A 52 13.63 6.11 1.38
N ALA A 53 14.03 4.88 1.00
CA ALA A 53 14.63 4.61 -0.28
C ALA A 53 13.78 5.30 -1.36
N PRO A 54 14.40 5.99 -2.35
CA PRO A 54 13.67 6.71 -3.38
C PRO A 54 12.59 5.77 -3.90
N ALA A 55 11.33 6.19 -3.77
CA ALA A 55 10.20 5.40 -4.24
C ALA A 55 10.55 5.01 -5.68
N ARG A 56 10.75 3.70 -5.90
CA ARG A 56 11.20 3.21 -7.21
C ARG A 56 10.25 3.84 -8.22
N PRO A 57 10.77 4.48 -9.29
CA PRO A 57 9.92 5.10 -10.28
C PRO A 57 8.86 4.07 -10.66
N LEU A 58 7.60 4.42 -10.41
CA LEU A 58 6.48 3.59 -10.81
C LEU A 58 6.70 3.31 -12.29
N ASP A 59 6.69 2.03 -12.67
CA ASP A 59 6.75 1.63 -14.08
C ASP A 59 5.79 2.54 -14.86
N LEU A 60 6.24 3.11 -15.98
CA LEU A 60 5.44 3.98 -16.85
C LEU A 60 4.05 3.37 -17.12
N ARG A 61 3.96 2.04 -17.21
CA ARG A 61 2.69 1.32 -17.36
C ARG A 61 1.76 1.51 -16.16
N LYS A 62 2.29 1.47 -14.94
CA LYS A 62 1.54 1.73 -13.70
C LYS A 62 1.10 3.19 -13.63
N GLN A 63 1.95 4.13 -14.04
CA GLN A 63 1.59 5.55 -14.07
C GLN A 63 0.43 5.82 -15.04
N VAL A 64 0.49 5.24 -16.24
CA VAL A 64 -0.61 5.35 -17.23
C VAL A 64 -1.89 4.73 -16.69
N LEU A 65 -1.81 3.57 -16.03
CA LEU A 65 -2.98 2.92 -15.45
C LEU A 65 -3.62 3.77 -14.34
N ILE A 66 -2.80 4.39 -13.49
CA ILE A 66 -3.28 5.31 -12.45
C ILE A 66 -3.98 6.51 -13.09
N GLY A 67 -3.39 7.13 -14.12
CA GLY A 67 -3.99 8.26 -14.83
C GLY A 67 -5.35 7.92 -15.44
N LEU A 68 -5.45 6.79 -16.16
CA LEU A 68 -6.72 6.32 -16.72
C LEU A 68 -7.78 6.04 -15.65
N PHE A 69 -7.35 5.59 -14.47
CA PHE A 69 -8.26 5.35 -13.36
C PHE A 69 -8.73 6.66 -12.73
N SER A 70 -7.83 7.63 -12.55
CA SER A 70 -8.16 8.98 -12.07
C SER A 70 -9.15 9.69 -13.00
N ASP A 71 -8.90 9.69 -14.31
CA ASP A 71 -9.81 10.32 -15.29
C ASP A 71 -11.22 9.69 -15.24
N ARG A 72 -11.29 8.38 -14.99
CA ARG A 72 -12.55 7.67 -14.83
C ARG A 72 -13.26 8.06 -13.53
N LEU A 73 -12.53 8.20 -12.42
CA LEU A 73 -13.10 8.62 -11.14
C LEU A 73 -13.62 10.06 -11.22
N ASP A 74 -12.88 10.97 -11.89
CA ASP A 74 -13.28 12.37 -12.06
C ASP A 74 -14.52 12.52 -12.97
N ALA A 75 -14.78 11.55 -13.83
CA ALA A 75 -15.95 11.51 -14.71
C ALA A 75 -17.19 10.87 -14.04
N MET A 76 -17.04 10.23 -12.88
CA MET A 76 -18.14 9.63 -12.14
C MET A 76 -18.84 10.68 -11.28
N THR A 77 -20.15 10.53 -11.14
CA THR A 77 -20.92 11.33 -10.18
C THR A 77 -20.66 10.85 -8.74
N ASP A 78 -20.90 11.72 -7.76
CA ASP A 78 -20.75 11.38 -6.34
C ASP A 78 -21.59 10.14 -5.95
N ASP A 79 -22.81 10.02 -6.49
CA ASP A 79 -23.70 8.87 -6.24
C ASP A 79 -23.11 7.56 -6.78
N GLU A 80 -22.47 7.60 -7.96
CA GLU A 80 -21.81 6.43 -8.55
C GLU A 80 -20.53 6.04 -7.80
N LEU A 81 -19.79 7.03 -7.31
CA LEU A 81 -18.61 6.81 -6.48
C LEU A 81 -18.99 6.17 -5.14
N ASP A 82 -20.05 6.68 -4.49
CA ASP A 82 -20.57 6.14 -3.25
C ASP A 82 -21.07 4.70 -3.40
N ALA A 83 -21.78 4.40 -4.51
CA ALA A 83 -22.20 3.04 -4.82
C ALA A 83 -21.00 2.09 -4.99
N MET A 84 -19.95 2.53 -5.70
CA MET A 84 -18.75 1.74 -5.92
C MET A 84 -17.96 1.53 -4.61
N LEU A 85 -17.88 2.54 -3.74
CA LEU A 85 -17.27 2.43 -2.42
C LEU A 85 -18.05 1.48 -1.50
N ALA A 86 -19.38 1.53 -1.53
CA ALA A 86 -20.23 0.62 -0.78
C ALA A 86 -20.05 -0.83 -1.24
N GLU A 87 -19.99 -1.07 -2.56
CA GLU A 87 -19.74 -2.40 -3.13
C GLU A 87 -18.35 -2.92 -2.76
N ALA A 88 -17.31 -2.08 -2.85
CA ALA A 88 -15.95 -2.44 -2.47
C ALA A 88 -15.85 -2.81 -0.98
N ARG A 89 -16.49 -2.02 -0.10
CA ARG A 89 -16.56 -2.33 1.34
C ARG A 89 -17.32 -3.63 1.61
N ALA A 90 -18.44 -3.86 0.92
CA ALA A 90 -19.20 -5.10 1.05
C ALA A 90 -18.40 -6.32 0.55
N ALA A 91 -17.60 -6.17 -0.51
CA ALA A 91 -16.70 -7.21 -0.98
C ALA A 91 -15.58 -7.51 0.03
N GLN A 92 -14.94 -6.46 0.56
CA GLN A 92 -13.93 -6.59 1.59
C GLN A 92 -14.49 -7.24 2.87
N GLN A 93 -15.71 -6.88 3.27
CA GLN A 93 -16.38 -7.48 4.42
C GLN A 93 -16.67 -8.96 4.18
N ARG A 94 -17.15 -9.36 2.99
CA ARG A 94 -17.34 -10.78 2.64
C ARG A 94 -16.04 -11.58 2.67
N GLU A 95 -14.93 -10.99 2.23
CA GLU A 95 -13.61 -11.61 2.34
C GLU A 95 -13.16 -11.77 3.80
N GLN A 96 -13.43 -10.77 4.65
CA GLN A 96 -13.16 -10.83 6.09
C GLN A 96 -14.05 -11.85 6.81
N ASP A 97 -15.35 -11.87 6.51
CA ASP A 97 -16.32 -12.79 7.11
C ASP A 97 -16.05 -14.25 6.69
N GLY A 98 -15.70 -14.48 5.43
CA GLY A 98 -15.26 -15.79 4.94
C GLY A 98 -13.97 -16.27 5.61
N ALA A 99 -13.07 -15.35 5.98
CA ALA A 99 -11.89 -15.66 6.79
C ALA A 99 -12.21 -15.87 8.29
N SER A 100 -13.32 -15.31 8.79
CA SER A 100 -13.63 -15.24 10.22
C SER A 100 -14.36 -16.46 10.79
N ASN A 101 -14.85 -17.38 9.96
CA ASN A 101 -15.53 -18.61 10.40
C ASN A 101 -14.65 -19.88 10.35
N LEU A 102 -13.38 -19.76 9.95
CA LEU A 102 -12.45 -20.88 9.97
C LEU A 102 -11.90 -21.09 11.39
N ASP A 103 -12.29 -22.19 12.04
CA ASP A 103 -11.62 -22.67 13.25
C ASP A 103 -10.34 -23.44 12.85
N PRO A 104 -9.14 -22.86 13.04
CA PRO A 104 -7.89 -23.46 12.60
C PRO A 104 -7.53 -24.74 13.37
N ALA A 105 -8.21 -25.04 14.49
CA ALA A 105 -8.02 -26.27 15.25
C ALA A 105 -8.90 -27.43 14.72
N ALA A 106 -9.97 -27.13 13.99
CA ALA A 106 -10.89 -28.12 13.41
C ALA A 106 -10.57 -28.48 11.94
N VAL A 107 -9.59 -27.82 11.33
CA VAL A 107 -9.17 -28.08 9.94
C VAL A 107 -8.47 -29.44 9.84
N THR A 108 -8.89 -30.28 8.90
CA THR A 108 -8.22 -31.56 8.58
C THR A 108 -7.41 -31.45 7.26
N PRO A 109 -6.50 -32.40 6.97
CA PRO A 109 -5.78 -32.44 5.70
C PRO A 109 -6.72 -32.46 4.48
N GLU A 110 -7.85 -33.17 4.58
CA GLU A 110 -8.85 -33.28 3.52
C GLU A 110 -9.60 -31.96 3.33
N ALA A 111 -9.83 -31.21 4.41
CA ALA A 111 -10.43 -29.89 4.35
C ALA A 111 -9.54 -28.90 3.59
N ILE A 112 -8.21 -28.95 3.76
CA ILE A 112 -7.24 -28.09 3.04
C ILE A 112 -7.33 -28.30 1.52
N ASP A 113 -7.58 -29.52 1.06
CA ASP A 113 -7.70 -29.80 -0.38
C ASP A 113 -8.97 -29.22 -0.99
N ALA A 114 -10.06 -29.17 -0.21
CA ALA A 114 -11.34 -28.58 -0.59
C ALA A 114 -11.39 -27.05 -0.45
N MET A 115 -10.47 -26.44 0.30
CA MET A 115 -10.44 -24.99 0.53
C MET A 115 -10.20 -24.20 -0.76
N THR A 116 -10.93 -23.10 -0.85
CA THR A 116 -10.71 -22.04 -1.82
C THR A 116 -9.43 -21.27 -1.52
N ARG A 117 -8.90 -20.55 -2.52
CA ARG A 117 -7.68 -19.76 -2.37
C ARG A 117 -7.76 -18.73 -1.22
N PRO A 118 -8.86 -17.96 -1.05
CA PRO A 118 -9.01 -17.06 0.10
C PRO A 118 -8.98 -17.78 1.46
N GLU A 119 -9.64 -18.93 1.57
CA GLU A 119 -9.65 -19.74 2.79
C GLU A 119 -8.25 -20.25 3.16
N LEU A 120 -7.44 -20.66 2.18
CA LEU A 120 -6.04 -21.05 2.39
C LEU A 120 -5.21 -19.88 2.93
N PHE A 121 -5.40 -18.67 2.41
CA PHE A 121 -4.72 -17.47 2.94
C PHE A 121 -5.19 -17.13 4.36
N ALA A 122 -6.50 -17.23 4.62
CA ALA A 122 -7.06 -17.00 5.95
C ALA A 122 -6.50 -18.00 6.97
N PHE A 123 -6.49 -19.30 6.65
CA PHE A 123 -5.93 -20.35 7.50
C PHE A 123 -4.44 -20.12 7.80
N LEU A 124 -3.64 -19.84 6.77
CA LEU A 124 -2.21 -19.56 6.93
C LEU A 124 -1.97 -18.32 7.80
N LYS A 125 -2.76 -17.27 7.62
CA LYS A 125 -2.71 -16.06 8.45
C LYS A 125 -3.04 -16.38 9.92
N LEU A 126 -4.07 -17.20 10.19
CA LEU A 126 -4.45 -17.62 11.54
C LEU A 126 -3.36 -18.48 12.22
N LYS A 127 -2.64 -19.31 11.44
CA LYS A 127 -1.47 -20.08 11.91
C LYS A 127 -0.19 -19.23 12.00
N GLY A 128 -0.23 -17.94 11.68
CA GLY A 128 0.94 -17.05 11.68
C GLY A 128 1.96 -17.35 10.57
N VAL A 129 1.57 -18.12 9.54
CA VAL A 129 2.45 -18.50 8.43
C VAL A 129 2.28 -17.50 7.27
N PRO A 130 3.34 -16.79 6.87
CA PRO A 130 3.25 -15.86 5.75
C PRO A 130 3.09 -16.60 4.41
N ALA A 131 2.07 -16.20 3.65
CA ALA A 131 1.91 -16.52 2.25
C ALA A 131 1.84 -15.21 1.46
N VAL A 132 2.87 -14.96 0.66
CA VAL A 132 2.97 -13.74 -0.15
C VAL A 132 2.87 -14.14 -1.62
N PRO A 133 1.99 -13.51 -2.42
CA PRO A 133 1.97 -13.70 -3.87
C PRO A 133 3.29 -13.24 -4.54
N PRO A 134 3.69 -13.83 -5.68
CA PRO A 134 2.98 -14.85 -6.47
C PRO A 134 3.20 -16.26 -5.92
N ILE A 135 2.11 -16.92 -5.52
CA ILE A 135 2.11 -18.30 -5.03
C ILE A 135 0.99 -19.09 -5.73
N THR A 136 1.29 -20.30 -6.20
CA THR A 136 0.31 -21.18 -6.84
C THR A 136 -0.67 -21.76 -5.81
N ASN A 137 -1.83 -22.25 -6.26
CA ASN A 137 -2.79 -22.89 -5.36
C ASN A 137 -2.21 -24.17 -4.71
N GLU A 138 -1.40 -24.92 -5.45
CA GLU A 138 -0.71 -26.11 -4.94
C GLU A 138 0.29 -25.76 -3.84
N ALA A 139 1.14 -24.75 -4.07
CA ALA A 139 2.09 -24.27 -3.06
C ALA A 139 1.40 -23.67 -1.80
N LEU A 140 0.20 -23.09 -1.95
CA LEU A 140 -0.62 -22.67 -0.81
C LEU A 140 -1.12 -23.86 0.01
N ARG A 141 -1.60 -24.92 -0.65
CA ARG A 141 -2.04 -26.14 0.02
C ARG A 141 -0.90 -26.84 0.73
N ASP A 142 0.27 -26.95 0.11
CA ASP A 142 1.44 -27.56 0.72
C ASP A 142 1.88 -26.81 1.97
N LYS A 143 1.90 -25.47 1.92
CA LYS A 143 2.13 -24.63 3.10
C LYS A 143 1.07 -24.84 4.18
N ALA A 144 -0.20 -24.95 3.81
CA ALA A 144 -1.28 -25.19 4.77
C ALA A 144 -1.13 -26.56 5.45
N ARG A 145 -0.79 -27.62 4.70
CA ARG A 145 -0.52 -28.95 5.28
C ARG A 145 0.69 -28.93 6.21
N ALA A 146 1.76 -28.22 5.85
CA ALA A 146 2.93 -28.05 6.71
C ALA A 146 2.59 -27.31 8.02
N ALA A 147 1.73 -26.29 7.95
CA ALA A 147 1.24 -25.54 9.11
C ALA A 147 0.24 -26.32 9.99
N LEU A 148 -0.27 -27.46 9.50
CA LEU A 148 -1.11 -28.37 10.28
C LEU A 148 -0.26 -29.34 11.13
N ALA A 149 0.94 -29.68 10.65
CA ALA A 149 1.83 -30.67 11.26
C ALA A 149 2.80 -30.10 12.30
N GLY A 150 2.91 -28.76 12.39
CA GLY A 150 3.72 -28.03 13.37
C GLY A 150 2.85 -27.34 14.42
#